data_AF-A0A945D020-F1
#
_entry.id   AF-A0A945D020-F1
#
_cell.length_a   1.000
_cell.length_b   1.000
_cell.length_c   1.000
_cell.angle_alpha   90.00
_cell.angle_beta   90.00
_cell.angle_gamma   90.00
#
_symmetry.space_group_name_H-M   'P 1'
#
loop_
_entity.id
_entity.type
_entity.pdbx_description
1 polymer ?
#
loop_
_entity_poly.entity_id
_entity_poly.type
_entity_poly.pdbx_seq_one_letter_code
_entity_poly.pdbx_strand_id
1 'polypeptide(L)'
;MKSPEISLSFRSLATAQCVAVTISAALWWVGAVVGGFGMKIAVAGIAQAGVLLLVSLVILALFSPSKKRPIATVATLWSATSFIRFLVALGVSTLLYYTAQFGPRSLMFSFLLTAVFLLIAETKVLSAMLLKIGKPYNE
;
A
#
# COMPACT_ATOMS: atom_id res chain seq x y z
N MET A 1 -14.37 -28.82 -10.57
CA MET A 1 -13.15 -28.67 -9.75
C MET A 1 -13.46 -27.69 -8.63
N LYS A 2 -13.20 -28.03 -7.36
CA LYS A 2 -13.37 -27.08 -6.24
C LYS A 2 -12.29 -26.00 -6.37
N SER A 3 -12.70 -24.74 -6.47
CA SER A 3 -11.76 -23.62 -6.55
C SER A 3 -10.95 -23.57 -5.25
N PRO A 4 -9.61 -23.41 -5.30
CA PRO A 4 -8.82 -23.26 -4.08
C PRO A 4 -9.28 -22.00 -3.34
N GLU A 5 -9.66 -22.15 -2.09
CA GLU A 5 -10.10 -21.06 -1.20
C GLU A 5 -8.95 -20.67 -0.27
N ILE A 6 -8.78 -19.37 -0.06
CA ILE A 6 -7.78 -18.81 0.85
C ILE A 6 -8.45 -17.92 1.89
N SER A 7 -7.96 -17.98 3.11
CA SER A 7 -8.24 -17.00 4.17
C SER A 7 -6.93 -16.29 4.52
N LEU A 8 -6.91 -14.97 4.45
CA LEU A 8 -5.73 -14.16 4.74
C LEU A 8 -5.83 -13.59 6.16
N SER A 9 -4.70 -13.52 6.86
CA SER A 9 -4.65 -12.91 8.19
C SER A 9 -4.72 -11.39 8.09
N PHE A 10 -5.79 -10.80 8.62
CA PHE A 10 -5.98 -9.35 8.70
C PHE A 10 -4.81 -8.68 9.41
N ARG A 11 -4.37 -9.24 10.55
CA ARG A 11 -3.26 -8.69 11.34
C ARG A 11 -1.97 -8.65 10.53
N SER A 12 -1.65 -9.72 9.81
CA SER A 12 -0.41 -9.80 9.02
C SER A 12 -0.39 -8.79 7.86
N LEU A 13 -1.52 -8.61 7.19
CA LEU A 13 -1.65 -7.63 6.11
C LEU A 13 -1.62 -6.19 6.63
N ALA A 14 -2.32 -5.90 7.73
CA ALA A 14 -2.31 -4.58 8.36
C ALA A 14 -0.91 -4.20 8.86
N THR A 15 -0.18 -5.13 9.49
CA THR A 15 1.20 -4.89 9.92
C THR A 15 2.13 -4.64 8.73
N ALA A 16 1.97 -5.37 7.64
CA ALA A 16 2.80 -5.21 6.45
C ALA A 16 2.56 -3.85 5.77
N GLN A 17 1.30 -3.41 5.68
CA GLN A 17 0.96 -2.08 5.18
C GLN A 17 1.55 -0.98 6.08
N CYS A 18 1.46 -1.13 7.40
CA CYS A 18 2.01 -0.17 8.34
C CYS A 18 3.53 -0.04 8.20
N VAL A 19 4.25 -1.18 8.19
CA VAL A 19 5.71 -1.21 8.01
C VAL A 19 6.12 -0.61 6.66
N ALA A 20 5.42 -0.95 5.58
CA ALA A 20 5.70 -0.41 4.25
C ALA A 20 5.56 1.12 4.20
N VAL A 21 4.52 1.67 4.81
CA VAL A 21 4.30 3.12 4.88
C VAL A 21 5.35 3.79 5.76
N THR A 22 5.71 3.20 6.90
CA THR A 22 6.76 3.76 7.77
C THR A 22 8.10 3.83 7.05
N ILE A 23 8.49 2.76 6.33
CA ILE A 23 9.72 2.73 5.53
C ILE A 23 9.67 3.77 4.42
N SER A 24 8.54 3.87 3.70
CA SER A 24 8.36 4.88 2.65
C SER A 24 8.47 6.30 3.20
N ALA A 25 7.80 6.59 4.32
CA ALA A 25 7.85 7.90 4.96
C ALA A 25 9.26 8.27 5.44
N ALA A 26 10.00 7.30 6.00
CA ALA A 26 11.38 7.50 6.41
C ALA A 26 12.30 7.79 5.21
N LEU A 27 12.18 7.02 4.12
CA LEU A 27 12.96 7.23 2.89
C LEU A 27 12.61 8.56 2.22
N TRP A 28 11.32 8.93 2.21
CA TRP A 28 10.87 10.22 1.71
C TRP A 28 11.47 11.36 2.53
N TRP A 29 11.43 11.28 3.86
CA TRP A 29 11.98 12.30 4.74
C TRP A 29 13.49 12.48 4.53
N VAL A 30 14.23 11.37 4.49
CA VAL A 30 15.68 11.39 4.20
C VAL A 30 15.94 12.00 2.82
N GLY A 31 15.19 11.58 1.79
CA GLY A 31 15.31 12.13 0.44
C GLY A 31 14.95 13.62 0.36
N ALA A 32 13.97 14.08 1.13
CA ALA A 32 13.57 15.48 1.20
C ALA A 32 14.67 16.35 1.85
N VAL A 33 15.25 15.88 2.94
CA VAL A 33 16.34 16.57 3.65
C VAL A 33 17.61 16.63 2.79
N VAL A 34 18.02 15.51 2.19
CA VAL A 34 19.23 15.44 1.34
C VAL A 34 19.05 16.21 0.03
N GLY A 35 17.87 16.14 -0.59
CA GLY A 35 17.56 16.84 -1.83
C GLY A 35 17.32 18.34 -1.68
N GLY A 36 17.39 18.88 -0.46
CA GLY A 36 17.12 20.29 -0.18
C GLY A 36 15.67 20.68 -0.44
N PHE A 37 14.74 19.72 -0.46
CA PHE A 37 13.32 19.99 -0.63
C PHE A 37 12.80 20.67 0.64
N GLY A 38 12.28 21.89 0.51
CA GLY A 38 11.82 22.68 1.66
C GLY A 38 10.82 21.92 2.56
N MET A 39 10.77 22.27 3.85
CA MET A 39 10.01 21.54 4.88
C MET A 39 8.52 21.32 4.54
N LYS A 40 7.92 22.23 3.76
CA LYS A 40 6.54 22.08 3.24
C LYS A 40 6.38 20.83 2.35
N ILE A 41 7.36 20.52 1.50
CA ILE A 41 7.35 19.36 0.58
C ILE A 41 7.55 18.06 1.36
N ALA A 42 8.46 18.07 2.34
CA ALA A 42 8.72 16.92 3.21
C ALA A 42 7.44 16.49 3.95
N VAL A 43 6.75 17.46 4.57
CA VAL A 43 5.50 17.23 5.31
C VAL A 43 4.37 16.79 4.37
N ALA A 44 4.28 17.35 3.16
CA ALA A 44 3.25 16.96 2.19
C ALA A 44 3.38 15.50 1.74
N GLY A 45 4.61 15.00 1.50
CA GLY A 45 4.82 13.60 1.15
C GLY A 45 4.53 12.64 2.31
N ILE A 46 4.83 13.03 3.56
CA ILE A 46 4.40 12.27 4.74
C ILE A 46 2.88 12.25 4.85
N ALA A 47 2.21 13.39 4.67
CA ALA A 47 0.75 13.46 4.71
C ALA A 47 0.12 12.56 3.64
N GLN A 48 0.67 12.56 2.42
CA GLN A 48 0.24 11.67 1.35
C GLN A 48 0.42 10.19 1.71
N ALA A 49 1.55 9.82 2.31
CA ALA A 49 1.79 8.46 2.79
C ALA A 49 0.78 8.05 3.89
N GLY A 50 0.44 8.97 4.79
CA GLY A 50 -0.59 8.77 5.82
C GLY A 50 -1.99 8.56 5.24
N VAL A 51 -2.40 9.37 4.26
CA VAL A 51 -3.70 9.20 3.58
C VAL A 51 -3.75 7.84 2.87
N LEU A 52 -2.67 7.42 2.21
CA LEU A 52 -2.59 6.12 1.55
C LEU A 52 -2.67 4.96 2.54
N LEU A 53 -2.06 5.08 3.72
CA LEU A 53 -2.20 4.09 4.80
C LEU A 53 -3.65 3.98 5.25
N LEU A 54 -4.30 5.12 5.52
CA LEU A 54 -5.67 5.16 6.01
C LEU A 54 -6.64 4.53 5.00
N VAL A 55 -6.51 4.88 3.72
CA VAL A 55 -7.29 4.26 2.64
C VAL A 55 -6.99 2.76 2.54
N SER A 56 -5.73 2.35 2.65
CA SER A 56 -5.35 0.93 2.61
C SER A 56 -5.98 0.13 3.75
N LEU A 57 -6.01 0.68 4.96
CA LEU A 57 -6.63 0.04 6.13
C LEU A 57 -8.16 -0.01 6.02
N VAL A 58 -8.80 1.06 5.54
CA VAL A 58 -10.26 1.09 5.30
C VAL A 58 -10.65 0.03 4.28
N ILE A 59 -9.92 -0.06 3.17
CA ILE A 59 -10.17 -1.07 2.14
C ILE A 59 -9.91 -2.49 2.69
N LEU A 60 -8.85 -2.69 3.47
CA LEU A 60 -8.55 -3.96 4.11
C LEU A 60 -9.67 -4.38 5.09
N ALA A 61 -10.22 -3.44 5.85
CA ALA A 61 -11.34 -3.67 6.76
C ALA A 61 -12.62 -4.04 6.00
N LEU A 62 -12.94 -3.32 4.91
CA LEU A 62 -14.07 -3.60 4.03
C LEU A 62 -14.00 -4.99 3.38
N PHE A 63 -12.82 -5.41 2.95
CA PHE A 63 -12.66 -6.72 2.32
C PHE A 63 -12.77 -7.89 3.29
N SER A 64 -12.51 -7.67 4.58
CA SER A 64 -12.54 -8.70 5.62
C SER A 64 -11.77 -9.96 5.17
N PRO A 65 -10.43 -9.86 5.03
CA PRO A 65 -9.56 -10.91 4.47
C PRO A 65 -9.65 -12.26 5.22
N SER A 66 -10.19 -12.26 6.44
CA SER A 66 -10.42 -13.47 7.24
C SER A 66 -11.53 -14.37 6.72
N LYS A 67 -12.40 -13.89 5.81
CA LYS A 67 -13.40 -14.75 5.14
C LYS A 67 -12.74 -15.61 4.07
N LYS A 68 -13.04 -16.91 4.04
CA LYS A 68 -12.60 -17.81 2.96
C LYS A 68 -13.23 -17.37 1.64
N ARG A 69 -12.39 -17.13 0.63
CA ARG A 69 -12.83 -16.77 -0.73
C ARG A 69 -11.97 -17.49 -1.78
N PRO A 70 -12.49 -17.70 -3.00
CA PRO A 70 -11.71 -18.21 -4.12
C PRO A 70 -10.49 -17.30 -4.39
N ILE A 71 -9.34 -17.90 -4.72
CA ILE A 71 -8.11 -17.15 -5.02
C ILE A 71 -8.33 -16.10 -6.13
N ALA A 72 -9.13 -16.43 -7.16
CA ALA A 72 -9.47 -15.50 -8.23
C ALA A 72 -10.18 -14.24 -7.71
N THR A 73 -11.10 -14.39 -6.75
CA THR A 73 -11.79 -13.26 -6.11
C THR A 73 -10.83 -12.44 -5.25
N VAL A 74 -9.89 -13.07 -4.56
CA VAL A 74 -8.90 -12.34 -3.77
C VAL A 74 -7.98 -11.52 -4.67
N ALA A 75 -7.54 -12.07 -5.80
CA ALA A 75 -6.72 -11.36 -6.78
C ALA A 75 -7.45 -10.15 -7.38
N THR A 76 -8.73 -10.28 -7.73
CA THR A 76 -9.51 -9.16 -8.27
C THR A 76 -9.75 -8.07 -7.22
N LEU A 77 -10.05 -8.43 -5.98
CA LEU A 77 -10.19 -7.47 -4.88
C LEU A 77 -8.86 -6.74 -4.61
N TRP A 78 -7.72 -7.42 -4.70
CA TRP A 78 -6.40 -6.82 -4.54
C TRP A 78 -6.05 -5.85 -5.67
N SER A 79 -6.38 -6.22 -6.90
CA SER A 79 -6.22 -5.35 -8.06
C SER A 79 -7.10 -4.10 -7.93
N ALA A 80 -8.37 -4.26 -7.54
CA ALA A 80 -9.29 -3.15 -7.28
C ALA A 80 -8.78 -2.24 -6.14
N THR A 81 -8.26 -2.82 -5.05
CA THR A 81 -7.61 -2.06 -3.96
C THR A 81 -6.50 -1.17 -4.49
N SER A 82 -5.61 -1.75 -5.29
CA SER A 82 -4.44 -1.07 -5.84
C SER A 82 -4.86 0.07 -6.77
N PHE A 83 -5.92 -0.14 -7.56
CA PHE A 83 -6.49 0.89 -8.41
C PHE A 83 -7.09 2.05 -7.61
N ILE A 84 -7.82 1.77 -6.52
CA ILE A 84 -8.36 2.83 -5.65
C ILE A 84 -7.22 3.63 -5.00
N ARG A 85 -6.16 2.97 -4.52
CA ARG A 85 -4.97 3.65 -3.98
C ARG A 85 -4.33 4.58 -5.01
N PHE A 86 -4.27 4.16 -6.27
CA PHE A 86 -3.78 4.98 -7.37
C PHE A 86 -4.67 6.21 -7.61
N LEU A 87 -6.00 6.04 -7.65
CA LEU A 87 -6.93 7.17 -7.80
C LEU A 87 -6.86 8.15 -6.63
N VAL A 88 -6.77 7.67 -5.39
CA VAL A 88 -6.61 8.51 -4.21
C VAL A 88 -5.29 9.28 -4.28
N ALA A 89 -4.20 8.61 -4.66
CA ALA A 89 -2.92 9.29 -4.82
C ALA A 89 -2.95 10.37 -5.90
N LEU A 90 -3.60 10.11 -7.03
CA LEU A 90 -3.81 11.12 -8.08
C LEU A 90 -4.63 12.28 -7.56
N GLY A 91 -5.72 12.02 -6.83
CA GLY A 91 -6.56 13.04 -6.22
C GLY A 91 -5.78 13.91 -5.24
N VAL A 92 -5.05 13.29 -4.30
CA VAL A 92 -4.22 13.99 -3.31
C VAL A 92 -3.09 14.78 -3.99
N SER A 93 -2.42 14.19 -4.99
CA SER A 93 -1.34 14.87 -5.72
C SER A 93 -1.88 16.07 -6.50
N THR A 94 -3.05 15.95 -7.13
CA THR A 94 -3.71 17.06 -7.83
C THR A 94 -4.12 18.15 -6.84
N LEU A 95 -4.65 17.78 -5.68
CA LEU A 95 -5.02 18.74 -4.64
C LEU A 95 -3.79 19.50 -4.12
N LEU A 96 -2.69 18.80 -3.87
CA LEU A 96 -1.42 19.38 -3.42
C LEU A 96 -0.75 20.24 -4.50
N TYR A 97 -0.89 19.88 -5.77
CA TYR A 97 -0.46 20.71 -6.89
C TYR A 97 -1.20 22.05 -6.94
N TYR A 98 -2.54 22.03 -6.83
CA TYR A 98 -3.35 23.25 -6.87
C TYR A 98 -3.24 24.09 -5.60
N THR A 99 -3.23 23.46 -4.42
CA THR A 99 -3.29 24.18 -3.13
C THR A 99 -1.93 24.66 -2.64
N ALA A 100 -0.85 23.95 -2.95
CA ALA A 100 0.47 24.22 -2.40
C ALA A 100 1.53 24.51 -3.48
N GLN A 101 1.14 24.59 -4.76
CA GLN A 101 2.02 24.82 -5.92
C GLN A 101 3.25 23.89 -5.95
N PHE A 102 3.09 22.68 -5.42
CA PHE A 102 4.19 21.74 -5.38
C PHE A 102 4.56 21.24 -6.77
N GLY A 103 5.85 21.11 -7.02
CA GLY A 103 6.35 20.56 -8.27
C GLY A 103 5.83 19.12 -8.49
N PRO A 104 5.24 18.81 -9.66
CA PRO A 104 4.60 17.50 -9.90
C PRO A 104 5.59 16.33 -9.78
N ARG A 105 6.87 16.57 -10.10
CA ARG A 105 7.94 15.57 -10.00
C ARG A 105 8.15 15.03 -8.58
N SER A 106 8.06 15.90 -7.58
CA SER A 106 8.29 15.54 -6.18
C SER A 106 7.10 14.69 -5.67
N LEU A 107 5.88 15.12 -5.96
CA LEU A 107 4.66 14.39 -5.57
C LEU A 107 4.58 13.00 -6.22
N MET A 108 4.92 12.88 -7.50
CA MET A 108 4.96 11.59 -8.19
C MET A 108 6.02 10.65 -7.58
N PHE A 109 7.16 11.18 -7.14
CA PHE A 109 8.20 10.36 -6.50
C PHE A 109 7.77 9.84 -5.13
N SER A 110 7.17 10.68 -4.28
CA SER A 110 6.62 10.26 -2.97
C SER A 110 5.56 9.17 -3.12
N PHE A 111 4.67 9.37 -4.09
CA PHE A 111 3.62 8.41 -4.41
C PHE A 111 4.21 7.07 -4.86
N LEU A 112 5.07 7.08 -5.88
CA LEU A 112 5.65 5.87 -6.45
C LEU A 112 6.43 5.09 -5.40
N LEU A 113 7.21 5.79 -4.56
CA LEU A 113 7.93 5.17 -3.46
C LEU A 113 6.97 4.43 -2.53
N THR A 114 5.90 5.09 -2.08
CA THR A 114 4.92 4.50 -1.17
C THR A 114 4.17 3.34 -1.82
N ALA A 115 3.73 3.50 -3.07
CA ALA A 115 3.01 2.47 -3.80
C ALA A 115 3.87 1.21 -4.01
N VAL A 116 5.13 1.37 -4.40
CA VAL A 116 6.06 0.25 -4.63
C VAL A 116 6.31 -0.52 -3.33
N PHE A 117 6.61 0.16 -2.22
CA PHE A 117 6.83 -0.52 -0.95
C PHE A 117 5.58 -1.25 -0.45
N LEU A 118 4.40 -0.63 -0.60
CA LEU A 118 3.14 -1.28 -0.24
C LEU A 118 2.92 -2.54 -1.08
N LEU A 119 3.13 -2.45 -2.39
CA LEU A 119 2.96 -3.58 -3.31
C LEU A 119 3.92 -4.72 -2.96
N ILE A 120 5.21 -4.42 -2.75
CA ILE A 120 6.22 -5.42 -2.39
C ILE A 120 5.86 -6.11 -1.07
N ALA A 121 5.52 -5.35 -0.04
CA ALA A 121 5.18 -5.90 1.27
C ALA A 121 3.94 -6.80 1.20
N GLU A 122 2.90 -6.35 0.49
CA GLU A 122 1.68 -7.12 0.28
C GLU A 122 1.93 -8.38 -0.53
N THR A 123 2.68 -8.30 -1.64
CA THR A 123 3.05 -9.47 -2.44
C THR A 123 3.86 -10.46 -1.61
N LYS A 124 4.84 -10.02 -0.81
CA LYS A 124 5.62 -10.89 0.07
C LYS A 124 4.75 -11.64 1.07
N VAL A 125 3.78 -10.96 1.69
CA VAL A 125 2.85 -11.57 2.64
C VAL A 125 1.89 -12.55 1.93
N LEU A 126 1.33 -12.17 0.80
CA LEU A 126 0.47 -13.04 -0.02
C LEU A 126 1.22 -14.30 -0.47
N SER A 127 2.43 -14.17 -0.99
CA SER A 127 3.29 -15.29 -1.39
C SER A 127 3.63 -16.20 -0.21
N ALA A 128 3.95 -15.63 0.96
CA ALA A 128 4.24 -16.41 2.16
C ALA A 128 3.00 -17.21 2.64
N MET A 129 1.80 -16.60 2.59
CA MET A 129 0.56 -17.30 2.94
C MET A 129 0.18 -18.37 1.92
N LEU A 130 0.37 -18.11 0.62
CA LEU A 130 0.13 -19.10 -0.44
C LEU A 130 1.09 -20.30 -0.34
N LEU A 131 2.36 -20.07 -0.05
CA LEU A 131 3.35 -21.14 0.19
C LEU A 131 2.97 -22.00 1.40
N LYS A 132 2.42 -21.39 2.45
CA LYS A 132 1.96 -22.12 3.65
C LYS A 132 0.74 -23.00 3.36
N ILE A 133 -0.07 -22.65 2.37
CA ILE A 133 -1.24 -23.43 1.91
C ILE A 133 -0.83 -24.52 0.91
N GLY A 134 0.19 -24.24 0.09
CA GLY A 134 0.71 -25.17 -0.92
C GLY A 134 1.66 -26.23 -0.39
N LYS A 135 2.16 -26.12 0.85
CA LYS A 135 2.88 -27.21 1.50
C LYS A 135 1.89 -28.31 1.91
N PRO A 136 1.96 -29.53 1.33
CA PRO A 136 1.31 -30.68 1.95
C PRO A 136 1.88 -30.86 3.37
N TYR A 137 1.03 -31.25 4.31
CA TYR A 137 1.44 -31.82 5.59
C TYR A 137 2.46 -32.93 5.31
N ASN A 138 3.74 -32.65 5.47
CA ASN A 138 4.81 -33.61 5.57
C ASN A 138 5.84 -32.99 6.50
N GLU A 139 5.54 -33.13 7.79
CA GLU A 139 6.39 -33.56 8.91
C GLU A 139 5.76 -33.08 10.24
#